data_AF-A0A523IB29-F1
#
_entry.id   AF-A0A523IB29-F1
#
_cell.length_a   1.000
_cell.length_b   1.000
_cell.length_c   1.000
_cell.angle_alpha   90.00
_cell.angle_beta   90.00
_cell.angle_gamma   90.00
#
_symmetry.space_group_name_H-M   'P 1'
#
loop_
_entity.id
_entity.type
_entity.pdbx_description
1 polymer ?
#
loop_
_entity_poly.entity_id
_entity_poly.type
_entity_poly.pdbx_seq_one_letter_code
_entity_poly.pdbx_strand_id
1 'polypeptide(L)' 'MYKSIPAMASIYACHLAENQPFIDGNKRIAFAASHLFLNLNGFTLSASNQEVYRLFIDLANKRITKNELTSWYQKKSLKS' A
#
# COMPACT_ATOMS: atom_id res chain seq x y z
N MET A 1 4.15 11.99 -12.72
CA MET A 1 3.07 11.19 -13.34
C MET A 1 3.14 9.78 -12.77
N TYR A 2 2.10 9.30 -12.09
CA TYR A 2 2.05 7.94 -11.54
C TYR A 2 1.76 6.97 -12.67
N LYS A 3 2.80 6.33 -13.19
CA LYS A 3 2.79 5.63 -14.49
C LYS A 3 2.30 4.17 -14.44
N SER A 4 1.93 3.64 -13.27
CA SER A 4 1.47 2.25 -13.16
C SER A 4 0.39 2.05 -12.10
N ILE A 5 -0.45 1.04 -12.30
CA ILE A 5 -1.49 0.63 -11.33
C ILE A 5 -0.90 0.37 -9.94
N PRO A 6 0.23 -0.35 -9.77
CA PRO A 6 0.87 -0.49 -8.46
C PRO A 6 1.32 0.84 -7.84
N ALA A 7 1.75 1.80 -8.66
CA ALA A 7 2.11 3.12 -8.16
C ALA A 7 0.87 3.93 -7.72
N MET A 8 -0.30 3.71 -8.31
CA MET A 8 -1.55 4.31 -7.82
C MET A 8 -2.01 3.63 -6.53
N ALA A 9 -1.86 2.31 -6.41
CA ALA A 9 -2.17 1.57 -5.18
C ALA A 9 -1.35 2.08 -3.97
N SER A 10 -0.06 2.37 -4.17
CA SER A 10 0.80 2.91 -3.10
C SER A 10 0.35 4.30 -2.63
N ILE A 11 -0.29 5.10 -3.47
CA ILE A 11 -0.85 6.42 -3.10
C ILE A 11 -2.00 6.25 -2.13
N TYR A 12 -2.93 5.32 -2.40
CA TYR A 12 -4.03 5.00 -1.48
C TYR A 12 -3.48 4.56 -0.12
N ALA A 13 -2.51 3.63 -0.13
CA ALA A 13 -1.87 3.15 1.09
C ALA A 13 -1.21 4.29 1.89
N CYS A 14 -0.44 5.14 1.21
CA CYS A 14 0.27 6.24 1.86
C CYS A 14 -0.68 7.30 2.43
N HIS A 15 -1.61 7.83 1.62
CA HIS A 15 -2.47 8.94 2.05
C HIS A 15 -3.44 8.53 3.16
N LEU A 16 -4.03 7.33 3.08
CA LEU A 16 -4.94 6.85 4.12
C LEU A 16 -4.18 6.52 5.42
N ALA A 17 -2.94 6.07 5.34
CA ALA A 17 -2.12 5.81 6.52
C ALA A 17 -1.59 7.09 7.19
N GLU A 18 -1.19 8.10 6.39
CA GLU A 18 -0.59 9.34 6.89
C GLU A 18 -1.60 10.38 7.35
N ASN A 19 -2.69 10.58 6.60
CA ASN A 19 -3.65 11.66 6.90
C ASN A 19 -4.61 11.30 8.03
N GLN A 20 -4.59 10.04 8.48
CA GLN A 20 -5.40 9.50 9.58
C GLN A 20 -6.85 10.02 9.62
N PRO A 21 -7.63 9.89 8.53
CA PRO A 21 -8.97 10.47 8.44
C PRO A 21 -10.02 9.79 9.33
N PHE A 22 -9.71 8.62 9.90
CA PHE A 22 -10.61 7.86 10.77
C PHE A 22 -10.16 7.89 12.23
N ILE A 23 -11.11 7.71 13.16
CA ILE A 23 -10.85 7.62 14.61
C ILE A 23 -9.86 6.50 14.95
N ASP A 24 -9.98 5.35 14.29
CA ASP A 24 -9.04 4.23 14.35
C ASP A 24 -9.06 3.46 13.03
N GLY A 25 -8.09 2.56 12.83
CA GLY A 25 -8.08 1.62 11.72
C GLY A 25 -7.44 2.17 10.45
N ASN A 26 -6.89 3.38 10.47
CA ASN A 26 -6.28 4.04 9.30
C ASN A 26 -5.34 3.12 8.50
N LYS A 27 -4.43 2.38 9.16
CA LYS A 27 -3.53 1.43 8.51
C LYS A 27 -4.25 0.22 7.88
N ARG A 28 -5.28 -0.30 8.54
CA ARG A 28 -6.09 -1.42 8.06
C ARG A 28 -6.89 -1.00 6.82
N ILE A 29 -7.50 0.19 6.88
CA ILE A 29 -8.25 0.77 5.76
C ILE A 29 -7.32 1.12 4.60
N ALA A 30 -6.14 1.67 4.88
CA ALA A 30 -5.13 1.98 3.88
C ALA A 30 -4.70 0.74 3.08
N PHE A 31 -4.42 -0.38 3.77
CA PHE A 31 -4.14 -1.65 3.11
C PHE A 31 -5.36 -2.19 2.35
N ALA A 32 -6.54 -2.19 2.96
CA ALA A 32 -7.74 -2.70 2.31
C ALA A 32 -8.05 -1.95 1.01
N ALA A 33 -7.94 -0.61 1.02
CA ALA A 33 -8.19 0.23 -0.15
C ALA A 33 -7.14 0.00 -1.25
N SER A 34 -5.84 -0.02 -0.91
CA SER A 34 -4.78 -0.25 -1.90
C SER A 34 -4.84 -1.66 -2.49
N HIS A 35 -5.11 -2.66 -1.67
CA HIS A 35 -5.24 -4.06 -2.09
C HIS A 35 -6.48 -4.29 -2.96
N LEU A 36 -7.64 -3.74 -2.57
CA LEU A 36 -8.85 -3.81 -3.37
C LEU A 36 -8.64 -3.12 -4.73
N PHE A 37 -7.99 -1.96 -4.75
CA PHE A 37 -7.67 -1.26 -6.00
C PHE A 37 -6.79 -2.12 -6.94
N LEU A 38 -5.77 -2.81 -6.41
CA LEU A 38 -4.98 -3.75 -7.21
C LEU A 38 -5.84 -4.86 -7.78
N ASN A 39 -6.65 -5.52 -6.94
CA ASN A 39 -7.49 -6.64 -7.35
C ASN A 39 -8.48 -6.23 -8.45
N LEU A 40 -9.12 -5.07 -8.32
CA LEU A 40 -10.02 -4.52 -9.35
C LEU A 40 -9.33 -4.24 -10.69
N ASN A 41 -8.01 -4.04 -10.67
CA ASN A 41 -7.20 -3.84 -11.87
C ASN A 41 -6.47 -5.13 -12.32
N GLY A 42 -6.85 -6.30 -11.80
CA GLY A 42 -6.25 -7.59 -12.15
C GLY A 42 -4.80 -7.73 -11.66
N PHE A 43 -4.49 -7.19 -10.49
CA PHE A 43 -3.22 -7.43 -9.82
C PHE A 43 -3.44 -8.10 -8.47
N THR A 44 -2.53 -8.97 -8.06
CA THR A 44 -2.48 -9.56 -6.72
C THR A 44 -1.14 -9.23 -6.05
N LEU A 45 -1.11 -9.17 -4.72
CA LEU A 45 0.12 -8.96 -3.97
C LEU A 45 0.80 -10.29 -3.63
N SER A 46 2.02 -10.47 -4.13
CA SER A 46 2.92 -11.57 -3.75
C SER A 46 3.68 -11.23 -2.46
N ALA A 47 2.95 -11.07 -1.36
CA ALA A 47 3.47 -10.77 -0.04
C ALA A 47 2.72 -11.56 1.04
N SER A 48 3.43 -11.96 2.10
CA SER A 48 2.76 -12.55 3.27
C SER A 48 2.08 -11.47 4.11
N ASN A 49 1.07 -11.87 4.90
CA ASN A 49 0.43 -10.96 5.86
C ASN A 49 1.44 -10.32 6.82
N GLN A 50 2.48 -11.07 7.23
CA GLN A 50 3.53 -10.56 8.10
C GLN A 50 4.40 -9.50 7.40
N GLU A 51 4.71 -9.68 6.12
CA GLU A 51 5.44 -8.69 5.33
C GLU A 51 4.64 -7.39 5.18
N VAL A 52 3.36 -7.50 4.82
CA VAL A 52 2.44 -6.35 4.72
C VAL A 52 2.34 -5.64 6.07
N TYR A 53 2.17 -6.39 7.16
CA TYR A 53 2.11 -5.81 8.51
C TYR A 53 3.37 -4.99 8.82
N ARG A 54 4.56 -5.57 8.60
CA ARG A 54 5.84 -4.87 8.82
C ARG A 54 5.95 -3.60 7.98
N LEU A 55 5.60 -3.66 6.70
CA LEU A 55 5.60 -2.51 5.80
C LEU A 55 4.76 -1.34 6.35
N PHE A 56 3.54 -1.60 6.82
CA PHE A 56 2.66 -0.56 7.36
C PHE A 56 3.08 -0.06 8.74
N ILE A 57 3.75 -0.88 9.55
CA ILE A 57 4.39 -0.45 10.80
C ILE A 57 5.58 0.48 10.51
N ASP A 58 6.44 0.10 9.57
CA ASP A 58 7.60 0.92 9.19
C ASP A 58 7.17 2.23 8.53
N LEU A 59 6.09 2.22 7.74
CA LEU A 59 5.47 3.44 7.20
C LEU A 59 5.01 4.38 8.33
N ALA A 60 4.29 3.85 9.32
CA ALA A 60 3.81 4.64 10.46
C ALA A 60 4.95 5.21 11.31
N ASN A 61 6.05 4.47 11.42
CA ASN A 61 7.25 4.90 12.11
C ASN A 61 8.18 5.77 11.26
N LYS A 62 7.77 6.15 10.03
CA LYS A 62 8.55 6.93 9.07
C LYS A 62 9.92 6.31 8.74
N ARG A 63 10.04 4.99 8.82
CA ARG A 63 11.25 4.22 8.47
C ARG A 63 11.36 3.90 7.00
N ILE A 64 10.25 4.00 6.28
CA ILE A 64 10.21 3.93 4.82
C ILE A 64 9.56 5.19 4.26
N THR A 65 10.07 5.62 3.11
CA THR A 65 9.59 6.76 2.32
C THR A 65 8.45 6.36 1.40
N LYS A 66 7.72 7.34 0.87
CA LYS A 66 6.68 7.14 -0.17
C LYS A 66 7.23 6.45 -1.42
N ASN A 67 8.48 6.75 -1.77
CA ASN A 67 9.16 6.15 -2.91
C ASN A 67 9.48 4.68 -2.65
N GLU A 68 9.98 4.33 -1.47
CA GLU A 68 10.22 2.94 -1.08
C GLU A 68 8.93 2.13 -1.00
N LEU A 69 7.86 2.71 -0.45
CA LEU A 69 6.52 2.10 -0.47
C LEU A 69 6.07 1.83 -1.91
N THR A 70 6.20 2.81 -2.81
CA THR A 70 5.83 2.66 -4.22
C THR A 70 6.64 1.56 -4.92
N SER A 71 7.96 1.54 -4.71
CA SER A 71 8.84 0.49 -5.22
C SER A 71 8.45 -0.90 -4.70
N TRP A 72 8.05 -1.00 -3.43
CA TRP A 72 7.55 -2.24 -2.85
C TRP A 72 6.27 -2.71 -3.55
N TYR A 73 5.28 -1.83 -3.73
CA TYR A 73 4.05 -2.15 -4.45
C TYR A 73 4.32 -2.59 -5.89
N GLN A 74 5.21 -1.90 -6.60
CA GLN A 74 5.58 -2.27 -7.97
C GLN A 74 6.26 -3.65 -8.03
N LYS A 75 7.15 -3.96 -7.09
CA LYS A 75 7.85 -5.26 -7.04
C LYS A 75 6.93 -6.40 -6.64
N LYS A 76 5.94 -6.14 -5.79
CA LYS A 76 5.09 -7.17 -5.17
C LYS A 76 3.77 -7.39 -5.89
N SER A 77 3.38 -6.50 -6.81
CA SER A 77 2.15 -6.66 -7.59
C SER A 77 2.40 -7.56 -8.80
N LEU A 78 1.71 -8.69 -8.86
CA LEU A 78 1.70 -9.60 -10.00
C LEU A 78 0.44 -9.37 -10.82
N LYS A 79 0.57 -9.21 -12.13
CA LYS A 79 -0.59 -9.14 -13.04
C LYS A 79 -1.21 -10.54 -13.12
N SER A 80 -2.49 -10.63 -12.82
CA SER A 80 -3.32 -11.85 -12.97
C SER A 80 -3.77 -12.03 -14.40
#